data_AF-B2TYL8-F1
#
_entry.id   AF-B2TYL8-F1
#
_cell.length_a   1.000
_cell.length_b   1.000
_cell.length_c   1.000
_cell.angle_alpha   90.00
_cell.angle_beta   90.00
_cell.angle_gamma   90.00
#
_symmetry.space_group_name_H-M   'P 1'
#
loop_
_entity.id
_entity.type
_entity.pdbx_description
1 polymer ?
#
loop_
_entity_poly.entity_id
_entity_poly.type
_entity_poly.pdbx_seq_one_letter_code
_entity_poly.pdbx_strand_id
1 'polypeptide(L)' 'MVVSAIASTPHASPGRIPELMRDLASMGQLVKLPTRRGRAFPRVVKERPWKYPTAPKKSQSVA' A
#
# COMPACT_ATOMS: atom_id res chain seq x y z
N MET A 1 14.29 7.45 4.73
CA MET A 1 14.20 8.38 3.57
C MET A 1 13.53 9.71 3.91
N VAL A 2 12.39 9.75 4.59
CA VAL A 2 11.62 11.02 4.77
C VAL A 2 12.36 12.12 5.56
N VAL A 3 13.07 11.77 6.65
CA VAL A 3 13.84 12.76 7.44
C VAL A 3 14.95 13.43 6.63
N SER A 4 15.66 12.66 5.80
CA SER A 4 16.72 13.17 4.92
C SER A 4 16.16 14.09 3.83
N ALA A 5 14.99 13.76 3.28
CA ALA A 5 14.32 14.64 2.32
C ALA A 5 13.89 15.97 2.96
N ILE A 6 13.35 15.95 4.19
CA ILE A 6 13.00 17.17 4.93
C ILE A 6 14.25 17.99 5.25
N ALA A 7 15.32 17.36 5.73
CA ALA A 7 16.58 18.04 6.05
C ALA A 7 17.25 18.67 4.81
N SER A 8 16.96 18.18 3.60
CA SER A 8 17.43 18.78 2.35
C SER A 8 16.61 19.98 1.87
N THR A 9 15.51 20.33 2.57
CA THR A 9 14.73 21.53 2.23
C THR A 9 15.39 22.79 2.79
N PRO A 10 15.43 23.91 2.04
CA PRO A 10 16.20 25.11 2.43
C PRO A 10 15.79 25.76 3.76
N HIS A 11 14.58 25.48 4.25
CA HIS A 11 14.01 26.09 5.45
C HIS A 11 13.87 25.12 6.63
N ALA A 12 14.36 23.87 6.51
CA ALA A 12 14.33 22.91 7.59
C ALA A 12 15.54 23.09 8.52
N SER A 13 15.36 23.85 9.60
CA SER A 13 16.33 23.85 10.69
C SER A 13 16.22 22.55 11.52
N PRO A 14 17.32 22.03 12.10
CA PRO A 14 17.29 20.75 12.81
C PRO A 14 16.24 20.68 13.94
N GLY A 15 16.01 21.79 14.65
CA GLY A 15 15.00 21.88 15.71
C GLY A 15 13.56 21.90 15.21
N ARG A 16 13.32 22.26 13.94
CA ARG A 16 11.99 22.33 13.31
C ARG A 16 11.57 21.02 12.66
N ILE A 17 12.51 20.10 12.38
CA ILE A 17 12.23 18.81 11.72
C ILE A 17 11.13 18.00 12.42
N PRO A 18 11.08 17.88 13.76
CA PRO A 18 10.00 17.14 14.43
C PRO A 18 8.62 17.73 14.19
N GLU A 19 8.50 19.07 14.13
CA GLU A 19 7.26 19.77 13.82
C GLU A 19 6.86 19.53 12.36
N LEU A 20 7.79 19.69 11.42
CA LEU A 20 7.57 19.44 10.00
C LEU A 20 7.15 17.99 9.71
N MET A 21 7.69 17.01 10.44
CA MET A 21 7.25 15.62 10.32
C MET A 21 5.79 15.43 10.76
N ARG A 22 5.36 16.12 11.81
CA ARG A 22 3.97 16.07 12.30
C ARG A 22 3.02 16.73 11.30
N ASP A 23 3.39 17.88 10.77
CA ASP A 23 2.62 18.59 9.74
C ASP A 23 2.48 17.74 8.48
N LEU A 24 3.57 17.10 8.05
CA LEU A 24 3.57 16.19 6.92
C LEU A 24 2.68 14.95 7.17
N ALA A 25 2.72 14.38 8.37
CA ALA A 25 1.86 13.26 8.74
C ALA A 25 0.37 13.65 8.76
N SER A 26 0.07 14.89 9.16
CA SER A 26 -1.27 15.49 9.12
C SER A 26 -1.75 15.68 7.67
N MET A 27 -0.94 16.34 6.83
CA MET A 27 -1.22 16.52 5.40
C MET A 27 -1.35 15.18 4.66
N GLY A 28 -0.55 14.18 5.05
CA GLY A 28 -0.59 12.85 4.48
C GLY A 28 -1.95 12.16 4.65
N GLN A 29 -2.76 12.53 5.65
CA GLN A 29 -4.11 11.99 5.79
C GLN A 29 -5.04 12.43 4.66
N LEU A 30 -4.82 13.61 4.07
CA LEU A 30 -5.65 14.12 2.96
C LEU A 30 -5.43 13.33 1.68
N VAL A 31 -4.22 12.78 1.49
CA VAL A 31 -3.84 11.98 0.31
C VAL A 31 -4.04 10.48 0.56
N LYS A 32 -4.23 10.09 1.82
CA LYS A 32 -4.42 8.69 2.19
C LYS A 32 -5.76 8.18 1.67
N LEU A 33 -5.69 7.35 0.63
CA LEU A 33 -6.86 6.70 0.10
C LEU A 33 -7.48 5.76 1.16
N PRO A 34 -8.81 5.69 1.24
CA PRO A 34 -9.47 4.76 2.14
C PRO A 34 -9.06 3.32 1.81
N THR A 35 -9.00 2.49 2.84
CA THR A 35 -8.73 1.06 2.67
C THR A 35 -9.79 0.43 1.77
N ARG A 36 -9.35 -0.47 0.90
CA ARG A 36 -10.25 -1.20 0.01
C ARG A 36 -11.30 -1.93 0.82
N ARG A 37 -12.59 -1.64 0.58
CA ARG A 37 -13.71 -2.29 1.27
C ARG A 37 -13.64 -3.81 1.06
N GLY A 38 -13.98 -4.56 2.12
CA GLY A 38 -14.21 -6.00 2.04
C GLY A 38 -15.30 -6.29 1.01
N ARG A 39 -15.14 -7.39 0.25
CA ARG A 39 -16.15 -7.80 -0.73
C ARG A 39 -17.15 -8.72 -0.06
N ALA A 40 -18.44 -8.48 -0.28
CA ALA A 40 -19.49 -9.38 0.19
C ALA A 40 -19.45 -10.75 -0.52
N PHE A 41 -18.92 -10.80 -1.74
CA PHE A 41 -18.81 -12.03 -2.54
C PHE A 41 -17.37 -12.26 -3.03
N PRO A 42 -16.95 -13.53 -3.16
CA PRO A 42 -15.71 -13.89 -3.81
C PRO A 42 -15.64 -13.33 -5.25
N ARG A 43 -14.43 -13.01 -5.73
CA ARG A 43 -14.26 -12.55 -7.14
C ARG A 43 -14.67 -13.63 -8.15
N VAL A 44 -14.55 -14.88 -7.73
CA VAL A 44 -14.74 -16.06 -8.56
C VAL A 44 -15.47 -17.06 -7.67
N VAL A 45 -16.75 -17.29 -7.94
CA VAL A 45 -17.55 -18.33 -7.26
C VAL A 45 -17.31 -19.69 -7.90
N LYS A 46 -17.04 -19.70 -9.20
CA LYS A 46 -16.67 -20.87 -10.00
C LYS A 46 -15.54 -20.47 -10.93
N GLU A 47 -14.54 -21.32 -11.12
CA GLU A 47 -13.46 -21.03 -12.06
C GLU A 47 -14.01 -20.72 -13.46
N ARG A 48 -13.43 -19.73 -14.13
CA ARG A 48 -13.84 -19.36 -15.49
C ARG A 48 -13.57 -20.57 -16.39
N PRO A 49 -14.58 -21.09 -17.11
CA PRO A 49 -14.36 -22.24 -18.00
C PRO A 49 -13.31 -21.86 -19.04
N TRP A 50 -12.25 -22.67 -19.11
CA TRP A 50 -11.16 -22.49 -20.06
C TRP A 50 -11.35 -23.44 -21.24
N LYS A 51 -11.05 -22.96 -22.46
CA LYS A 51 -11.22 -23.74 -23.69
C LYS A 51 -10.27 -24.94 -23.79
N TYR A 52 -9.15 -24.90 -23.07
CA TYR A 52 -8.08 -25.88 -23.13
C TYR A 52 -7.75 -26.42 -21.74
N PRO A 53 -7.26 -27.67 -21.64
CA PRO A 53 -6.77 -28.22 -20.38
C PRO A 53 -5.70 -27.31 -19.80
N THR A 54 -5.87 -26.88 -18.55
CA THR A 54 -4.79 -26.22 -17.83
C THR A 54 -3.78 -27.28 -17.40
N ALA A 55 -2.49 -26.95 -17.45
CA ALA A 55 -1.46 -27.85 -16.96
C ALA A 55 -1.76 -28.21 -15.49
N PRO A 56 -1.54 -29.48 -15.07
CA PRO A 56 -1.83 -29.89 -13.70
C PRO A 56 -1.07 -28.97 -12.75
N LYS A 57 -1.81 -28.25 -11.90
CA LYS A 57 -1.21 -27.43 -10.84
C LYS A 57 -0.45 -28.40 -9.94
N LYS A 58 0.89 -28.38 -9.99
CA LYS A 58 1.73 -29.04 -8.97
C LYS A 58 1.24 -28.50 -7.62
N SER A 59 0.78 -29.40 -6.76
CA SER A 59 0.32 -29.11 -5.41
C SER A 59 1.30 -28.14 -4.75
N GLN A 60 0.87 -26.91 -4.48
CA GLN A 60 1.58 -26.06 -3.55
C GLN A 60 1.47 -26.74 -2.19
N SER A 61 2.55 -27.37 -1.76
CA SER A 61 2.74 -27.81 -0.38
C SER A 61 2.61 -26.58 0.50
N VAL A 62 1.53 -26.54 1.28
CA VAL A 62 1.37 -25.62 2.41
C VAL A 62 2.42 -25.99 3.44
N ALA A 63 3.33 -25.06 3.72
CA ALA A 63 4.26 -25.07 4.85
C ALA A 63 3.87 -23.93 5.79
#